data_AF-A0A928YKS1-F1
#
_entry.id   AF-A0A928YKS1-F1
#
_cell.length_a   1.000
_cell.length_b   1.000
_cell.length_c   1.000
_cell.angle_alpha   90.00
_cell.angle_beta   90.00
_cell.angle_gamma   90.00
#
_symmetry.space_group_name_H-M   'P 1'
#
loop_
_entity.id
_entity.type
_entity.pdbx_description
1 polymer ?
#
loop_
_entity_poly.entity_id
_entity_poly.type
_entity_poly.pdbx_seq_one_letter_code
_entity_poly.pdbx_strand_id
1 'polypeptide(L)' 'ISAFRPRRWRGALLSETAIVNIKTLEADKRPVSAVADHSEVRDIVEVTIRQDKSRVLRMLFDSDHSLEERVLAEQFAP' A
#
# COMPACT_ATOMS: atom_id res chain seq x y z
N ILE A 1 5.87 -1.50 -10.04
CA ILE A 1 6.59 -0.28 -9.60
C ILE A 1 8.07 -0.45 -9.88
N SER A 2 8.67 0.43 -10.69
CA SER A 2 10.11 0.35 -11.03
C SER A 2 10.92 1.25 -10.10
N ALA A 3 11.09 0.83 -8.85
CA ALA A 3 11.81 1.61 -7.85
C ALA A 3 13.26 1.86 -8.30
N PHE A 4 13.63 3.14 -8.44
CA PHE A 4 14.97 3.52 -8.86
C PHE A 4 16.02 3.11 -7.80
N ARG A 5 15.74 3.38 -6.52
CA ARG A 5 16.42 2.83 -5.33
C ARG A 5 15.51 2.84 -4.09
N PRO A 6 15.63 1.85 -3.18
CA PRO A 6 16.42 0.63 -3.34
C PRO A 6 15.82 -0.26 -4.44
N ARG A 7 16.69 -0.79 -5.32
CA ARG A 7 16.28 -1.80 -6.31
C ARG A 7 15.98 -3.10 -5.58
N ARG A 8 15.00 -3.87 -6.04
CA ARG A 8 14.56 -5.12 -5.39
C ARG A 8 13.97 -4.91 -3.98
N TRP A 9 13.33 -3.76 -3.72
CA TRP A 9 12.54 -3.63 -2.51
C TRP A 9 11.44 -4.70 -2.54
N ARG A 10 11.58 -5.72 -1.69
CA ARG A 10 10.54 -6.71 -1.45
C ARG A 10 9.45 -6.05 -0.62
N GLY A 11 8.18 -6.35 -0.92
CA GLY A 11 7.08 -5.94 -0.06
C GLY A 11 7.34 -6.35 1.39
N ALA A 12 6.77 -5.61 2.32
CA ALA A 12 6.88 -5.90 3.75
C ALA A 12 5.49 -5.99 4.36
N LEU A 13 5.32 -6.95 5.26
CA LEU A 13 4.17 -6.99 6.16
C LEU A 13 4.42 -6.02 7.32
N LEU A 14 3.46 -5.16 7.57
CA LEU A 14 3.45 -4.26 8.72
C LEU A 14 2.27 -4.62 9.61
N SER A 15 2.40 -4.34 10.91
CA SER A 15 1.26 -4.43 11.84
C SER A 15 0.11 -3.56 11.32
N GLU A 16 -1.13 -4.01 11.51
CA GLU A 16 -2.31 -3.20 11.18
C GLU A 16 -2.36 -1.86 11.95
N THR A 17 -1.67 -1.79 13.09
CA THR A 17 -1.55 -0.58 13.92
C THR A 17 -0.45 0.37 13.45
N ALA A 18 0.34 -0.01 12.44
CA ALA A 18 1.41 0.82 11.94
C ALA A 18 0.87 2.07 11.25
N ILE A 19 1.57 3.19 11.43
CA ILE A 19 1.35 4.42 10.69
C ILE A 19 2.56 4.61 9.78
N VAL A 20 2.31 4.66 8.47
CA VAL A 20 3.37 4.86 7.47
C VAL A 20 3.31 6.31 7.01
N ASN A 21 4.42 7.03 7.16
CA ASN A 21 4.56 8.39 6.65
C ASN A 21 5.56 8.40 5.50
N ILE A 22 5.11 8.88 4.34
CA ILE A 22 5.94 9.06 3.15
C ILE A 22 6.06 10.56 2.90
N LYS A 23 7.30 11.06 2.85
CA LYS A 23 7.61 12.46 2.59
C LYS A 23 8.28 12.61 1.23
N THR A 24 7.80 13.56 0.44
CA THR A 24 8.43 13.93 -0.83
C THR A 24 9.62 14.82 -0.55
N LEU A 25 10.81 14.38 -0.97
CA LEU A 25 12.01 15.19 -0.89
C LEU A 25 12.08 16.18 -2.05
N GLU A 26 12.38 17.44 -1.76
CA GLU A 26 12.44 18.53 -2.75
C GLU A 26 11.17 18.62 -3.63
N ALA A 27 9.98 18.62 -3.01
CA ALA A 27 8.69 18.56 -3.71
C ALA A 27 8.56 19.58 -4.86
N ASP A 28 9.05 20.81 -4.68
CA ASP A 28 9.02 21.85 -5.71
C ASP A 28 9.82 21.49 -6.98
N LYS A 29 10.90 20.72 -6.82
CA LYS A 29 11.75 20.28 -7.94
C LYS A 29 11.30 18.95 -8.53
N ARG A 30 10.60 18.14 -7.74
CA ARG A 30 10.21 16.76 -8.05
C ARG A 30 8.77 16.53 -7.61
N PRO A 31 7.79 17.01 -8.38
CA PRO A 31 6.40 16.77 -8.07
C PRO A 31 6.10 15.27 -8.12
N VAL A 32 5.37 14.79 -7.12
CA VAL A 32 4.94 13.39 -6.98
C VAL A 32 3.42 13.36 -6.88
N SER A 33 2.79 12.32 -7.42
CA SER A 33 1.37 12.04 -7.24
C SER A 33 1.17 10.85 -6.29
N ALA A 34 0.08 10.91 -5.53
CA ALA A 34 -0.43 9.80 -4.74
C ALA A 34 -1.76 9.35 -5.35
N VAL A 35 -1.91 8.04 -5.55
CA VAL A 35 -3.11 7.45 -6.14
C VAL A 35 -3.63 6.36 -5.20
N ALA A 36 -4.93 6.41 -4.90
CA ALA A 36 -5.66 5.38 -4.18
C ALA A 36 -6.94 5.06 -4.94
N ASP A 37 -7.04 3.85 -5.48
CA ASP A 37 -8.09 3.40 -6.39
C ASP A 37 -8.27 4.36 -7.59
N HIS A 38 -9.34 5.16 -7.58
CA HIS A 38 -9.68 6.15 -8.61
C HIS A 38 -9.42 7.60 -8.16
N SER A 39 -8.91 7.80 -6.94
CA SER A 39 -8.59 9.12 -6.40
C SER A 39 -7.11 9.43 -6.61
N GLU A 40 -6.82 10.53 -7.31
CA GLU A 40 -5.47 11.04 -7.54
C GLU A 40 -5.30 12.40 -6.85
N VAL A 41 -4.19 12.56 -6.14
CA VAL A 41 -3.72 13.85 -5.60
C VAL A 41 -2.33 14.13 -6.16
N ARG A 42 -2.13 15.34 -6.69
CA ARG A 42 -0.86 15.79 -7.29
C ARG A 42 -0.11 16.73 -6.36
N ASP A 43 1.17 16.94 -6.65
CA ASP A 43 2.06 17.85 -5.94
C ASP A 43 2.10 17.58 -4.42
N ILE A 44 2.12 16.30 -4.06
CA ILE A 44 2.06 15.85 -2.66
C ILE A 44 3.38 16.12 -1.92
N VAL A 45 3.28 16.70 -0.73
CA VAL A 45 4.43 16.93 0.17
C VAL A 45 4.58 15.78 1.17
N GLU A 46 3.48 15.24 1.66
CA GLU A 46 3.45 14.15 2.63
C GLU A 46 2.19 13.29 2.46
N VAL A 47 2.32 11.99 2.73
CA VAL A 47 1.22 11.03 2.77
C VAL A 47 1.31 10.26 4.08
N THR A 48 0.21 10.25 4.85
CA THR A 48 0.05 9.43 6.05
C THR A 48 -0.93 8.31 5.77
N ILE A 49 -0.48 7.06 5.98
CA ILE A 49 -1.26 5.85 5.73
C ILE A 49 -1.51 5.15 7.07
N ARG A 50 -2.77 4.82 7.34
CA ARG A 50 -3.21 4.07 8.52
C ARG A 50 -4.46 3.26 8.21
N GLN A 51 -4.69 2.19 8.94
CA GLN A 51 -5.93 1.41 8.84
C GLN A 51 -7.12 2.23 9.38
N ASP A 52 -8.22 2.26 8.62
CA ASP A 52 -9.50 2.77 9.08
C ASP A 52 -10.38 1.60 9.53
N LYS A 53 -10.66 1.52 10.85
CA LYS A 53 -11.47 0.46 11.46
C LYS A 53 -12.97 0.76 11.42
N SER A 54 -13.40 1.90 10.88
CA SER A 54 -14.82 2.28 10.82
C SER A 54 -15.61 1.56 9.71
N ARG A 55 -14.90 0.93 8.76
CA ARG A 55 -15.50 0.28 7.59
C ARG A 55 -15.26 -1.23 7.65
N VAL A 56 -16.33 -2.02 7.55
CA VAL A 56 -16.28 -3.48 7.54
C VAL A 56 -16.95 -4.01 6.28
N LEU A 57 -16.28 -4.94 5.59
CA LEU A 57 -16.81 -5.66 4.44
C LEU A 57 -16.96 -7.14 4.81
N ARG A 58 -18.11 -7.74 4.50
CA ARG A 58 -18.29 -9.20 4.59
C ARG A 58 -18.11 -9.80 3.21
N MET A 59 -17.10 -10.66 3.07
CA MET A 59 -16.81 -11.38 1.84
C MET A 59 -17.17 -12.86 2.01
N LEU A 60 -17.76 -13.45 0.98
CA LEU A 60 -17.98 -14.89 0.89
C LEU A 60 -16.78 -15.51 0.18
N PHE A 61 -16.29 -16.62 0.70
CA PHE A 61 -15.22 -17.40 0.11
C PHE A 61 -15.52 -18.90 0.27
N ASP A 62 -14.85 -19.70 -0.55
CA ASP A 62 -14.93 -21.16 -0.50
C ASP A 62 -14.09 -21.68 0.67
N SER A 63 -14.66 -22.52 1.53
CA SER A 63 -13.96 -23.08 2.70
C SER A 63 -12.79 -24.00 2.31
N ASP A 64 -12.83 -24.60 1.12
CA ASP A 64 -11.76 -25.46 0.63
C ASP A 64 -10.58 -24.65 0.07
N HIS A 65 -10.73 -23.32 -0.05
CA HIS A 65 -9.73 -22.41 -0.58
C HIS A 65 -9.53 -21.20 0.35
N SER A 66 -8.49 -21.24 1.19
CA SER A 66 -8.20 -20.16 2.14
C SER A 66 -7.88 -18.84 1.42
N LEU A 67 -8.69 -17.81 1.70
CA LEU A 67 -8.48 -16.47 1.18
C LEU A 67 -7.16 -15.87 1.69
N GLU A 68 -6.81 -16.12 2.95
CA GLU A 68 -5.58 -15.62 3.56
C GLU A 68 -4.34 -16.18 2.86
N GLU A 69 -4.34 -17.48 2.60
CA GLU A 69 -3.25 -18.15 1.86
C GLU A 69 -3.13 -17.61 0.44
N ARG A 70 -4.27 -17.38 -0.23
CA ARG A 70 -4.30 -16.80 -1.58
C ARG A 70 -3.70 -15.39 -1.60
N VAL A 71 -4.10 -14.54 -0.64
CA VAL A 71 -3.58 -13.16 -0.53
C VAL A 71 -2.07 -13.16 -0.27
N LEU A 72 -1.60 -14.02 0.65
CA LEU A 72 -0.17 -14.12 0.93
C LEU A 72 0.62 -14.63 -0.28
N ALA A 73 0.10 -15.63 -0.99
CA ALA A 73 0.72 -16.14 -2.21
C ALA A 73 0.78 -15.06 -3.31
N GLU A 74 -0.32 -14.36 -3.59
CA GLU A 74 -0.35 -13.30 -4.61
C GLU A 74 0.61 -12.13 -4.29
N GLN A 75 0.78 -11.78 -3.01
CA GLN A 75 1.60 -10.63 -2.61
C GLN A 75 3.09 -10.93 -2.47
N PHE A 76 3.46 -12.17 -2.13
CA PHE A 76 4.84 -12.52 -1.74
C PHE A 76 5.44 -13.73 -2.45
N ALA A 77 4.69 -14.43 -3.31
CA ALA A 77 5.28 -15.46 -4.16
C ALA A 77 6.36 -14.83 -5.09
N PRO A 78 7.43 -15.58 -5.42
CA PRO A 78 8.56 -15.09 -6.21
C PRO A 78 8.20 -14.64 -7.64
#